data_AF-A0A523V951-F1
#
_entry.id   AF-A0A523V951-F1
#
_cell.length_a   1.000
_cell.length_b   1.000
_cell.length_c   1.000
_cell.angle_alpha   90.00
_cell.angle_beta   90.00
_cell.angle_gamma   90.00
#
_symmetry.space_group_name_H-M   'P 1'
#
loop_
_entity.id
_entity.type
_entity.pdbx_description
1 polymer ?
#
loop_
_entity_poly.entity_id
_entity_poly.type
_entity_poly.pdbx_seq_one_letter_code
_entity_poly.pdbx_strand_id
1 'polypeptide(L)' 'MVEKKQDYFRVPITMPSGMVAYLENLGIECKRSGGHKIANTMIVRCAIRLLMDMDLDISKVRSEEELEERFKKAAKKY' A
#
# COMPACT_ATOMS: atom_id res chain seq x y z
N MET A 1 -4.61 -8.89 -18.58
CA MET A 1 -4.22 -10.29 -18.29
C MET A 1 -4.23 -10.45 -16.77
N VAL A 2 -4.87 -11.49 -16.24
CA VAL A 2 -4.81 -11.76 -14.79
C VAL A 2 -3.46 -12.43 -14.51
N GLU A 3 -2.56 -11.74 -13.81
CA GLU A 3 -1.27 -12.30 -13.38
C GLU A 3 -1.49 -13.60 -12.60
N LYS A 4 -0.76 -14.67 -12.94
CA LYS A 4 -0.87 -15.92 -12.19
C LYS A 4 -0.03 -15.79 -10.92
N LYS A 5 -0.47 -16.43 -9.83
CA LYS A 5 0.25 -16.39 -8.54
C LYS A 5 1.71 -16.86 -8.64
N GLN A 6 2.02 -17.72 -9.61
CA GLN A 6 3.37 -18.21 -9.87
C GLN A 6 4.32 -17.12 -10.42
N ASP A 7 3.77 -16.04 -10.98
CA ASP A 7 4.54 -14.94 -11.56
C ASP A 7 4.85 -13.84 -10.52
N TYR A 8 4.43 -14.03 -9.26
CA TYR A 8 4.59 -13.03 -8.21
C TYR A 8 6.01 -13.07 -7.63
N PHE A 9 6.67 -11.92 -7.60
CA PHE A 9 7.95 -11.76 -6.91
C PHE A 9 7.75 -11.55 -5.41
N ARG A 10 8.62 -12.18 -4.59
CA ARG A 10 8.65 -11.94 -3.15
C ARG A 10 9.44 -10.67 -2.86
N VAL A 11 8.79 -9.71 -2.22
CA VAL A 11 9.42 -8.48 -1.73
C VAL A 11 9.46 -8.53 -0.21
N PRO A 12 10.63 -8.74 0.43
CA PRO A 12 10.76 -8.63 1.87
C PRO A 12 10.69 -7.15 2.26
N ILE A 13 9.85 -6.81 3.24
CA ILE A 13 9.67 -5.44 3.72
C ILE A 13 9.91 -5.43 5.23
N THR A 14 10.80 -4.56 5.69
CA THR A 14 11.01 -4.28 7.11
C THR A 14 10.10 -3.13 7.49
N MET A 15 9.29 -3.31 8.52
CA MET A 15 8.34 -2.31 8.99
C MET A 15 8.22 -2.33 10.51
N PRO A 16 8.03 -1.16 11.17
CA PRO A 16 7.74 -1.10 12.60
C PRO A 16 6.51 -1.93 12.98
N SER A 17 6.48 -2.44 14.20
CA SER A 17 5.37 -3.26 14.72
C SER A 17 4.01 -2.54 14.61
N GLY A 18 3.97 -1.23 14.82
CA GLY A 18 2.77 -0.42 14.68
C GLY A 18 2.19 -0.45 13.26
N MET A 19 3.03 -0.45 12.22
CA MET A 19 2.58 -0.54 10.82
C MET A 19 2.03 -1.92 10.49
N VAL A 20 2.68 -2.99 10.99
CA VAL A 20 2.17 -4.36 10.83
C VAL A 20 0.80 -4.52 11.48
N ALA A 21 0.67 -4.06 12.73
CA ALA A 21 -0.60 -4.10 13.46
C ALA A 21 -1.70 -3.31 12.75
N TYR A 22 -1.38 -2.15 12.17
CA TYR A 22 -2.31 -1.38 11.36
C TYR A 22 -2.84 -2.18 10.16
N LEU A 23 -1.96 -2.82 9.38
CA LEU A 23 -2.37 -3.64 8.23
C LEU A 23 -3.27 -4.81 8.65
N GLU A 24 -2.94 -5.48 9.75
CA GLU A 24 -3.73 -6.59 10.27
C GLU A 24 -5.13 -6.14 10.72
N ASN A 25 -5.21 -5.03 11.45
CA ASN A 25 -6.46 -4.47 11.92
C ASN A 25 -7.34 -4.01 10.77
N LEU A 26 -6.76 -3.34 9.76
CA LEU A 26 -7.48 -2.91 8.56
C LEU A 26 -8.15 -4.12 7.86
N GLY A 27 -7.40 -5.21 7.69
CA GLY A 27 -7.94 -6.44 7.10
C GLY A 27 -9.04 -7.10 7.94
N ILE A 28 -8.92 -7.05 9.27
CA ILE A 28 -9.94 -7.53 10.20
C ILE A 28 -11.20 -6.66 10.15
N GLU A 29 -11.04 -5.34 10.10
CA GLU A 29 -12.14 -4.37 10.03
C GLU A 29 -12.97 -4.55 8.75
N CYS A 30 -12.33 -4.80 7.60
CA CYS A 30 -13.03 -5.16 6.37
C CYS A 30 -13.93 -6.40 6.54
N LYS A 31 -13.52 -7.39 7.34
CA LYS A 31 -14.37 -8.54 7.68
C LYS A 31 -15.49 -8.16 8.62
N ARG A 32 -15.20 -7.38 9.65
CA ARG A 32 -16.18 -6.96 10.67
C ARG A 32 -17.29 -6.08 10.08
N SER A 33 -16.99 -5.31 9.05
CA SER A 33 -17.96 -4.49 8.31
C SER A 33 -18.80 -5.27 7.29
N GLY A 34 -18.73 -6.60 7.26
CA GLY A 34 -19.52 -7.46 6.37
C GLY A 34 -18.79 -7.92 5.10
N GLY A 35 -17.53 -7.52 4.92
CA GLY A 35 -16.66 -8.00 3.85
C GLY A 35 -15.88 -9.25 4.21
N HIS A 36 -14.76 -9.46 3.51
CA HIS A 36 -13.83 -10.56 3.77
C HIS A 36 -12.59 -10.05 4.51
N LYS A 37 -11.92 -10.95 5.25
CA LYS A 37 -10.59 -10.63 5.81
C LYS A 37 -9.62 -10.43 4.65
N ILE A 38 -9.10 -9.21 4.52
CA ILE A 38 -8.10 -8.89 3.49
C ILE A 38 -6.71 -9.19 4.04
N ALA A 39 -5.89 -9.89 3.26
CA ALA A 39 -4.51 -10.19 3.64
C ALA A 39 -3.64 -8.93 3.50
N ASN A 40 -2.62 -8.78 4.37
CA ASN A 40 -1.68 -7.64 4.31
C ASN A 40 -1.05 -7.49 2.92
N THR A 41 -0.74 -8.60 2.24
CA THR A 41 -0.19 -8.58 0.88
C THR A 41 -1.16 -8.01 -0.15
N MET A 42 -2.47 -8.18 0.03
CA MET A 42 -3.48 -7.56 -0.83
C MET A 42 -3.57 -6.06 -0.57
N ILE A 43 -3.56 -5.64 0.71
CA ILE A 43 -3.58 -4.23 1.09
C ILE A 43 -2.37 -3.50 0.49
N VAL A 44 -1.16 -4.05 0.68
CA VAL A 44 0.08 -3.48 0.13
C VAL A 44 0.02 -3.44 -1.40
N ARG A 45 -0.42 -4.50 -2.09
CA ARG A 45 -0.55 -4.48 -3.56
C ARG A 45 -1.57 -3.45 -4.04
N CYS A 46 -2.70 -3.29 -3.35
CA CYS A 46 -3.68 -2.25 -3.69
C CYS A 46 -3.12 -0.85 -3.50
N ALA A 47 -2.39 -0.61 -2.40
CA ALA A 47 -1.71 0.66 -2.18
C ALA A 47 -0.68 0.96 -3.28
N ILE A 48 0.16 -0.02 -3.66
CA ILE A 48 1.12 0.16 -4.77
C ILE A 48 0.40 0.45 -6.10
N ARG A 49 -0.69 -0.24 -6.42
CA ARG A 49 -1.47 0.04 -7.64
C ARG A 49 -2.06 1.45 -7.63
N LEU A 50 -2.60 1.88 -6.50
CA LEU A 50 -3.08 3.26 -6.34
C LEU A 50 -1.94 4.26 -6.63
N LEU A 51 -0.74 4.03 -6.08
CA LEU A 51 0.42 4.89 -6.37
C LEU A 51 0.82 4.86 -7.85
N MET A 52 0.70 3.72 -8.55
CA MET A 52 0.97 3.63 -9.99
C MET A 52 -0.04 4.43 -10.83
N ASP A 53 -1.28 4.53 -10.38
CA ASP A 53 -2.34 5.26 -11.06
C ASP A 53 -2.30 6.77 -10.77
N MET A 54 -1.59 7.20 -9.72
CA MET A 54 -1.46 8.61 -9.32
C MET A 54 -0.35 9.31 -10.09
N ASP A 55 -0.61 10.56 -10.52
CA ASP A 55 0.43 11.44 -11.08
C ASP A 55 1.33 12.00 -9.95
N LEU A 56 2.37 11.22 -9.64
CA LEU A 56 3.30 11.46 -8.54
C LEU A 56 4.60 12.13 -9.01
N ASP A 57 4.81 13.39 -8.62
CA ASP A 57 6.12 14.04 -8.77
C ASP A 57 7.11 13.53 -7.72
N ILE A 58 7.93 12.56 -8.14
CA ILE A 58 9.03 12.00 -7.34
C ILE A 58 10.37 12.73 -7.56
N SER A 59 10.38 13.85 -8.30
CA SER A 59 11.63 14.53 -8.62
C SER A 59 12.31 15.06 -7.36
N LYS A 60 13.62 14.77 -7.27
CA LYS A 60 14.52 15.26 -6.21
C LYS A 60 14.17 14.81 -4.78
N VAL A 61 13.33 13.79 -4.59
CA VAL A 61 13.06 13.20 -3.28
C VAL A 61 14.33 12.56 -2.71
N ARG A 62 14.66 12.85 -1.45
CA ARG A 62 15.88 12.40 -0.76
C ARG A 62 15.63 11.63 0.52
N SER A 63 14.41 11.65 1.06
CA SER A 63 14.06 10.96 2.30
C SER A 63 12.68 10.32 2.22
N GLU A 64 12.39 9.45 3.18
CA GLU A 64 11.09 8.80 3.32
C GLU A 64 9.99 9.83 3.63
N GLU A 65 10.29 10.82 4.47
CA GLU A 65 9.37 11.89 4.83
C GLU A 65 9.01 12.76 3.62
N GLU A 66 10.01 13.11 2.78
CA GLU A 66 9.77 13.84 1.54
C GLU A 66 8.88 13.04 0.58
N LEU A 67 9.09 11.72 0.48
CA LEU A 67 8.26 10.84 -0.35
C LEU A 67 6.82 10.78 0.17
N GLU A 68 6.64 10.66 1.48
CA GLU A 68 5.32 10.67 2.12
C GLU A 68 4.57 11.98 1.85
N GLU A 69 5.27 13.12 1.88
CA GLU A 69 4.67 14.41 1.49
C GLU A 69 4.21 14.43 0.03
N ARG A 70 4.97 13.84 -0.89
CA ARG A 70 4.57 13.73 -2.31
C ARG A 70 3.31 12.89 -2.45
N PHE A 71 3.24 11.76 -1.73
CA PHE A 71 2.04 10.91 -1.72
C PHE A 71 0.82 11.67 -1.20
N LYS A 72 0.94 12.38 -0.07
CA LYS A 72 -0.13 13.21 0.48
C LYS A 72 -0.57 14.31 -0.47
N LYS A 73 0.37 14.99 -1.14
CA LYS A 73 0.07 16.08 -2.09
C LYS A 73 -0.67 15.55 -3.32
N ALA A 74 -0.27 14.41 -3.86
CA ALA A 74 -0.95 13.78 -4.99
C ALA A 74 -2.33 13.24 -4.59
N ALA A 75 -2.47 12.64 -3.41
CA ALA A 75 -3.76 12.10 -2.93
C ALA A 75 -4.84 13.18 -2.75
N LYS A 76 -4.46 14.43 -2.45
CA LYS A 76 -5.41 15.56 -2.39
C LYS A 76 -5.96 15.98 -3.75
N LYS A 77 -5.31 15.59 -4.84
CA LYS A 77 -5.67 15.93 -6.22
C LYS A 77 -6.36 14.79 -6.96
N TYR A 78 -6.28 13.58 -6.43
CA TYR A 78 -6.87 12.34 -6.95
C TYR A 78 -8.31 12.20 -6.47
#